data_AF-A0A4C1VZ54-F1
#
_entry.id   AF-A0A4C1VZ54-F1
#
_cell.length_a   1.000
_cell.length_b   1.000
_cell.length_c   1.000
_cell.angle_alpha   90.00
_cell.angle_beta   90.00
_cell.angle_gamma   90.00
#
_symmetry.space_group_name_H-M   'P 1'
#
loop_
_entity.id
_entity.type
_entity.pdbx_description
1 polymer ?
#
loop_
_entity_poly.entity_id
_entity_poly.type
_entity_poly.pdbx_seq_one_letter_code
_entity_poly.pdbx_strand_id
1 'polypeptide(L)'
;MVSVLYFVSAIILVYIFSAAPAIGIIPCKINDFDCQTKSAKEYVATFAQGIPALELPALDPLFLDKLEDNIKGLKMNFKNLNITGMEHTEIEDIQ
;
A
#
# COMPACT_ATOMS: atom_id res chain seq x y z
N MET A 1 -23.68 -14.11 -39.36
CA MET A 1 -23.83 -14.43 -37.92
C MET A 1 -22.51 -14.88 -37.28
N VAL A 2 -21.77 -15.82 -37.89
CA VAL A 2 -20.51 -16.36 -37.36
C VAL A 2 -19.38 -15.32 -37.21
N SER A 3 -19.23 -14.39 -38.17
CA SER A 3 -18.20 -13.35 -38.09
C SER A 3 -18.41 -12.36 -36.94
N VAL A 4 -19.66 -12.02 -36.61
CA VAL A 4 -19.99 -11.12 -35.50
C VAL A 4 -19.63 -11.77 -34.16
N LEU A 5 -19.89 -13.08 -34.01
CA LEU A 5 -19.48 -13.82 -32.81
C LEU A 5 -17.96 -13.82 -32.60
N TYR A 6 -17.17 -13.91 -33.68
CA TYR A 6 -15.71 -13.86 -33.61
C TYR A 6 -15.19 -12.48 -33.17
N PHE A 7 -15.78 -11.41 -33.69
CA PHE A 7 -15.42 -10.05 -33.25
C PHE A 7 -15.78 -9.82 -31.78
N VAL A 8 -16.94 -10.30 -31.34
CA VAL A 8 -17.35 -10.20 -29.92
C VAL A 8 -16.43 -11.02 -29.02
N SER A 9 -16.03 -12.24 -29.39
CA SER A 9 -15.12 -13.04 -28.58
C SER A 9 -13.71 -12.44 -28.51
N ALA A 10 -13.23 -11.85 -29.61
CA ALA A 10 -11.93 -11.18 -29.64
C ALA A 10 -11.91 -9.93 -28.73
N ILE A 11 -12.99 -9.15 -28.72
CA ILE A 11 -13.12 -7.99 -27.84
C ILE A 11 -13.10 -8.43 -26.37
N ILE A 12 -13.85 -9.48 -26.02
CA ILE A 12 -13.88 -10.01 -24.64
C ILE A 12 -12.48 -10.46 -24.20
N LEU A 13 -11.73 -11.17 -25.05
CA LEU A 13 -10.37 -11.62 -24.73
C LEU A 13 -9.39 -10.45 -24.50
N VAL A 14 -9.51 -9.35 -25.24
CA VAL A 14 -8.69 -8.14 -25.07
C VAL A 14 -9.01 -7.40 -23.76
N TYR A 15 -10.28 -7.37 -23.35
CA TYR A 15 -10.68 -6.76 -22.07
C TYR A 15 -10.19 -7.55 -20.86
N ILE A 16 -10.08 -8.87 -20.94
CA ILE A 16 -9.57 -9.70 -19.82
C ILE A 16 -8.05 -9.52 -19.65
N PHE A 17 -7.31 -9.31 -20.74
CA PHE A 17 -5.85 -9.15 -20.68
C PHE A 17 -5.38 -7.77 -20.19
N SER A 18 -6.26 -6.77 -20.23
CA SER A 18 -5.98 -5.40 -19.80
C SER A 18 -6.41 -5.09 -18.36
N ALA A 19 -6.82 -6.11 -17.60
CA ALA A 19 -7.02 -6.00 -16.17
C ALA A 19 -5.66 -5.87 -15.45
N ALA A 20 -5.04 -4.69 -15.57
CA ALA A 20 -3.97 -4.28 -14.69
C ALA A 20 -4.49 -4.36 -13.24
N PRO A 21 -3.70 -4.85 -12.27
CA PRO A 21 -4.12 -4.83 -10.88
C PRO A 21 -4.42 -3.38 -10.49
N ALA A 22 -5.63 -3.13 -9.99
CA ALA A 22 -6.19 -1.81 -9.72
C ALA A 22 -5.53 -1.09 -8.52
N ILE A 23 -4.29 -1.44 -8.21
CA ILE A 23 -3.53 -0.97 -7.06
C ILE A 23 -2.09 -0.93 -7.58
N GLY A 24 -1.44 0.22 -7.55
CA GLY A 24 -0.10 0.46 -8.13
C GLY A 24 1.04 -0.30 -7.45
N ILE A 25 0.87 -1.61 -7.28
CA ILE A 25 1.77 -2.56 -6.64
C ILE A 25 2.38 -3.43 -7.74
N ILE A 26 3.71 -3.58 -7.73
CA ILE A 26 4.41 -4.44 -8.66
C ILE A 26 4.15 -5.91 -8.24
N PRO A 27 3.61 -6.77 -9.11
CA PRO A 27 3.44 -8.17 -8.80
C PRO A 27 4.82 -8.86 -8.73
N CYS A 28 5.11 -9.49 -7.59
CA CYS A 28 6.37 -10.17 -7.34
C CYS A 28 6.18 -11.67 -7.13
N LYS A 29 7.22 -12.45 -7.43
CA LYS A 29 7.26 -13.87 -7.04
C LYS A 29 7.50 -13.99 -5.53
N ILE A 30 7.01 -15.07 -4.94
CA ILE A 30 7.32 -15.41 -3.55
C ILE A 30 8.84 -15.58 -3.42
N ASN A 31 9.43 -14.93 -2.41
CA ASN A 31 10.87 -14.86 -2.12
C ASN A 31 11.73 -14.11 -3.17
N ASP A 32 11.11 -13.34 -4.07
CA ASP A 32 11.83 -12.35 -4.88
C ASP A 32 11.93 -11.03 -4.10
N PHE A 33 12.88 -10.99 -3.16
CA PHE A 33 13.05 -9.89 -2.21
C PHE A 33 13.42 -8.57 -2.90
N ASP A 34 14.22 -8.62 -3.96
CA ASP A 34 14.54 -7.43 -4.76
C ASP A 34 13.27 -6.81 -5.37
N CYS A 35 12.41 -7.64 -5.95
CA CYS A 35 11.12 -7.19 -6.47
C CYS A 35 10.22 -6.63 -5.35
N GLN A 36 10.12 -7.33 -4.22
CA GLN A 36 9.25 -6.93 -3.11
C GLN A 36 9.71 -5.60 -2.48
N THR A 37 11.01 -5.44 -2.25
CA THR A 37 11.63 -4.20 -1.80
C THR A 37 11.34 -3.07 -2.78
N LYS A 38 11.51 -3.30 -4.09
CA LYS A 38 11.19 -2.30 -5.11
C LYS A 38 9.69 -1.93 -5.09
N SER A 39 8.81 -2.93 -5.03
CA SER A 39 7.37 -2.70 -4.97
C SER A 39 6.97 -1.88 -3.75
N ALA A 40 7.55 -2.18 -2.58
CA ALA A 40 7.27 -1.44 -1.36
C ALA A 40 7.78 0.01 -1.44
N LYS A 41 8.97 0.24 -2.00
CA LYS A 41 9.52 1.59 -2.24
C LYS A 41 8.58 2.45 -3.08
N GLU A 42 8.03 1.90 -4.16
CA GLU A 42 7.13 2.64 -5.04
C GLU A 42 5.74 2.86 -4.39
N TYR A 43 5.35 1.99 -3.46
CA TYR A 43 4.02 2.01 -2.87
C TYR A 43 3.92 2.74 -1.51
N VAL A 44 5.04 2.96 -0.81
CA VAL A 44 5.08 3.44 0.58
C VAL A 44 4.31 4.75 0.80
N ALA A 45 4.42 5.71 -0.11
CA ALA A 45 3.71 6.99 0.01
C ALA A 45 2.18 6.83 -0.13
N THR A 46 1.73 5.97 -1.05
CA THR A 46 0.30 5.66 -1.21
C THR A 46 -0.23 4.93 0.01
N PHE A 47 0.56 3.99 0.53
CA PHE A 47 0.21 3.27 1.76
C PHE A 47 0.11 4.21 2.97
N ALA A 48 1.03 5.17 3.09
CA ALA A 48 1.03 6.16 4.16
C ALA A 48 -0.21 7.08 4.14
N GLN A 49 -0.74 7.40 2.96
CA GLN A 49 -1.97 8.19 2.80
C GLN A 49 -3.25 7.41 3.15
N GLY A 50 -3.15 6.09 3.34
CA GLY A 50 -4.30 5.22 3.58
C GLY A 50 -5.00 4.82 2.29
N ILE A 51 -5.80 3.75 2.37
CA ILE A 51 -6.51 3.17 1.23
C ILE A 51 -7.97 2.96 1.65
N PRO A 52 -8.85 3.96 1.45
CA PRO A 52 -10.25 3.89 1.89
C PRO A 52 -11.02 2.70 1.32
N ALA A 53 -10.68 2.28 0.09
CA ALA A 53 -11.29 1.12 -0.56
C ALA A 53 -11.00 -0.23 0.16
N LEU A 54 -9.95 -0.27 0.98
CA LEU A 54 -9.56 -1.43 1.78
C LEU A 54 -9.75 -1.19 3.29
N GLU A 55 -10.48 -0.13 3.67
CA GLU A 55 -10.66 0.30 5.07
C GLU A 55 -9.33 0.56 5.80
N LEU A 56 -8.27 0.90 5.05
CA LEU A 56 -6.97 1.24 5.62
C LEU A 56 -6.92 2.74 5.93
N PRO A 57 -6.78 3.14 7.21
CA PRO A 57 -6.66 4.54 7.58
C PRO A 57 -5.32 5.12 7.14
N ALA A 58 -5.26 6.46 7.03
CA ALA A 58 -4.01 7.16 6.82
C ALA A 58 -3.05 6.89 7.99
N LEU A 59 -1.79 6.63 7.64
CA LEU A 59 -0.69 6.56 8.59
C LEU A 59 0.04 7.90 8.65
N ASP A 60 -0.04 8.76 7.65
CA ASP A 60 0.61 10.08 7.69
C ASP A 60 -0.40 11.19 7.35
N PRO A 61 -0.79 12.05 8.31
CA PRO A 61 -0.46 12.01 9.74
C PRO A 61 -1.15 10.86 10.51
N LEU A 62 -0.42 10.22 11.44
CA LEU A 62 -0.96 9.26 12.40
C LEU A 62 -1.37 10.00 13.68
N PHE A 63 -2.66 9.96 13.98
CA PHE A 63 -3.21 10.54 15.20
C PHE A 63 -3.33 9.50 16.30
N LEU A 64 -2.77 9.79 17.47
CA LEU A 64 -2.93 8.98 18.69
C LEU A 64 -3.46 9.84 19.83
N ASP A 65 -4.62 9.48 20.38
CA ASP A 65 -5.25 10.24 21.47
C ASP A 65 -4.39 10.25 22.73
N LYS A 66 -3.71 9.13 23.02
CA LYS A 66 -2.94 8.94 24.24
C LYS A 66 -1.83 7.91 24.05
N LEU A 67 -0.64 8.23 24.56
CA LEU A 67 0.49 7.32 24.68
C LEU A 67 1.10 7.48 26.08
N GLU A 68 1.18 6.38 26.83
CA GLU A 68 1.80 6.36 28.16
C GLU A 68 3.03 5.46 28.11
N ASP A 69 4.13 5.93 28.70
CA ASP A 69 5.38 5.17 28.78
C ASP A 69 6.07 5.40 30.14
N ASN A 70 6.89 4.44 30.57
CA ASN A 70 7.66 4.52 31.80
C ASN A 70 9.09 4.03 31.57
N ILE A 71 10.02 4.98 31.47
CA ILE A 71 11.43 4.69 31.24
C ILE A 71 12.21 5.00 32.52
N LYS A 72 12.75 3.97 33.16
CA LYS A 72 13.62 4.08 34.35
C LYS A 72 13.02 4.94 35.48
N GLY A 73 11.71 4.85 35.69
CA GLY A 73 10.99 5.60 36.72
C GLY A 73 10.46 6.96 36.25
N LEU A 74 10.80 7.41 35.05
CA LEU A 74 10.19 8.58 34.42
C LEU A 74 8.89 8.18 33.72
N LYS A 75 7.75 8.64 34.25
CA LYS A 75 6.43 8.47 33.63
C LYS A 75 6.18 9.56 32.61
N MET A 76 6.02 9.17 31.35
CA MET A 76 5.68 10.06 30.24
C MET A 76 4.24 9.82 29.82
N ASN A 77 3.46 10.89 29.68
CA ASN A 77 2.08 10.82 29.22
C ASN A 77 1.90 11.83 28.10
N PHE A 78 1.76 11.32 26.88
CA PHE A 78 1.49 12.11 25.70
C PHE A 78 0.00 12.02 25.37
N LYS A 79 -0.58 13.13 24.91
CA LYS A 79 -1.98 13.21 24.48
C LYS A 79 -2.05 13.95 23.16
N ASN A 80 -3.02 13.58 22.31
CA ASN A 80 -3.27 14.21 21.01
C ASN A 80 -1.98 14.26 20.16
N LEU A 81 -1.27 13.15 20.08
CA LEU A 81 -0.07 13.03 19.27
C LEU A 81 -0.45 13.07 17.79
N ASN A 82 0.34 13.83 17.03
CA ASN A 82 0.30 13.87 15.58
C ASN A 82 1.69 13.46 15.09
N ILE A 83 1.80 12.26 14.53
CA ILE A 83 3.04 11.68 14.04
C ILE A 83 3.06 11.82 12.52
N THR A 84 4.09 12.47 11.98
CA THR A 84 4.23 12.75 10.54
C THR A 84 5.57 12.25 9.99
N GLY A 85 5.66 12.09 8.68
CA GLY A 85 6.90 11.77 7.96
C GLY A 85 7.02 10.32 7.50
N MET A 86 6.03 9.47 7.78
CA MET A 86 6.02 8.09 7.31
C MET A 86 5.88 7.98 5.78
N GLU A 87 5.25 8.96 5.13
CA GLU A 87 5.18 9.01 3.66
C GLU A 87 6.56 9.18 2.99
N HIS A 88 7.55 9.69 3.74
CA HIS A 88 8.92 9.94 3.29
C HIS A 88 9.89 8.84 3.72
N THR A 89 9.39 7.70 4.20
CA THR A 89 10.24 6.60 4.65
C THR A 89 10.91 5.92 3.47
N GLU A 90 12.22 5.70 3.58
CA GLU A 90 12.96 4.86 2.65
C GLU A 90 12.91 3.40 3.15
N ILE A 91 12.34 2.52 2.33
CA ILE A 91 12.41 1.07 2.56
C ILE A 91 13.82 0.62 2.17
N GLU A 92 14.60 0.03 3.08
CA GLU A 92 15.93 -0.48 2.71
C GLU A 92 15.83 -1.85 2.06
N ASP A 93 15.22 -2.81 2.78
CA ASP A 93 15.17 -4.23 2.40
C ASP A 93 13.94 -4.94 3.02
N ILE A 94 13.49 -6.02 2.37
CA ILE A 94 12.41 -6.91 2.82
C ILE A 94 12.91 -8.35 2.72
N GLN A 95 12.86 -9.11 3.81
CA GLN A 95 13.31 -10.51 3.92
C GLN A 95 12.22 -11.41 4.53
#